data_AF-A0A7W1PEC3-F1
#
_entry.id   AF-A0A7W1PEC3-F1
#
_cell.length_a   1.000
_cell.length_b   1.000
_cell.length_c   1.000
_cell.angle_alpha   90.00
_cell.angle_beta   90.00
_cell.angle_gamma   90.00
#
_symmetry.space_group_name_H-M   'P 1'
#
loop_
_entity.id
_entity.type
_entity.pdbx_description
1 polymer ?
#
loop_
_entity_poly.entity_id
_entity_poly.type
_entity_poly.pdbx_seq_one_letter_code
_entity_poly.pdbx_strand_id
1 'polypeptide(L)'
;QAKGLEDTSFYRYNVLLSLNEVGGVPSPIGRSVDAFHETNAARAASWPLEMLATSTHDTKLGEDVRARINVISEAPDEWGREVGRWMRLNRSLRTIIDGEPAPDRADEYRYYQALVGVWPLDLPPDTRSAPRELIDRMRAYMIKAVREAKLHTSWLTANPVYENALEQFVERSLTGVSGARFLEAMLPFQQRLAVAGALNSLAHVTLKIGSPGVPDFYQGTELWDLTLVDPDNRRPIDFGLRAERLDGVEIVLSLEPRARAEALVQLLEQWQDGRIKLLTTAAGLRLRREMPELFLYGDYVPLAIEVTVSADAIAFARVGQATERLPAGPGGPDMVIFAAPLLCSALLGDTTPALPGGQHWKTSRLLLPEAMRDRTFQHVITGAEITPVQSAEAAWIFLGEIFQTVPVGILRTV
;
A
#
# COMPACT_ATOMS: atom_id res chain seq x y z
N GLN A 1 18.56 -20.27 -1.43
CA GLN A 1 17.70 -19.31 -0.71
C GLN A 1 16.22 -19.66 -0.86
N ALA A 2 15.67 -19.77 -2.08
CA ALA A 2 14.23 -20.06 -2.32
C ALA A 2 13.60 -21.15 -1.40
N LYS A 3 14.07 -22.40 -1.43
CA LYS A 3 13.41 -23.49 -0.69
C LYS A 3 13.52 -23.44 0.84
N GLY A 4 14.55 -22.80 1.38
CA GLY A 4 14.80 -22.74 2.83
C GLY A 4 14.36 -21.43 3.47
N LEU A 5 14.57 -20.30 2.78
CA LEU A 5 14.21 -18.97 3.26
C LEU A 5 12.74 -18.67 2.92
N GLU A 6 12.41 -18.62 1.63
CA GLU A 6 11.11 -18.15 1.14
C GLU A 6 9.98 -19.16 1.37
N ASP A 7 10.28 -20.46 1.21
CA ASP A 7 9.29 -21.54 1.33
C ASP A 7 9.32 -22.23 2.71
N THR A 8 10.04 -21.71 3.71
CA THR A 8 10.01 -22.27 5.07
C THR A 8 10.25 -21.23 6.15
N SER A 9 11.37 -20.49 6.12
CA SER A 9 11.68 -19.52 7.17
C SER A 9 10.64 -18.39 7.24
N PHE A 10 10.17 -17.89 6.09
CA PHE A 10 9.07 -16.93 6.00
C PHE A 10 7.73 -17.45 6.53
N TYR A 11 7.57 -18.77 6.65
CA TYR A 11 6.38 -19.40 7.22
C TYR A 11 6.49 -19.63 8.73
N ARG A 12 7.70 -19.52 9.30
CA ARG A 12 7.97 -19.67 10.74
C ARG A 12 8.17 -18.33 11.45
N TYR A 13 8.73 -17.32 10.77
CA TYR A 13 9.01 -16.01 11.35
C TYR A 13 7.80 -15.09 11.24
N ASN A 14 6.87 -15.14 12.19
CA ASN A 14 5.57 -14.47 12.09
C ASN A 14 5.54 -13.05 12.68
N VAL A 15 6.68 -12.36 12.86
CA VAL A 15 6.71 -11.03 13.51
C VAL A 15 5.86 -10.00 12.77
N LEU A 16 6.08 -9.84 11.47
CA LEU A 16 5.30 -8.98 10.59
C LEU A 16 5.28 -9.59 9.18
N LEU A 17 4.14 -10.15 8.77
CA LEU A 17 4.05 -10.96 7.54
C LEU A 17 4.36 -10.19 6.26
N SER A 18 4.14 -8.86 6.24
CA SER A 18 4.42 -8.01 5.08
C SER A 18 5.90 -7.93 4.72
N LEU A 19 6.80 -8.34 5.62
CA LEU A 19 8.25 -8.37 5.36
C LEU A 19 8.73 -9.73 4.82
N ASN A 20 7.88 -10.75 4.88
CA ASN A 20 8.19 -12.11 4.47
C ASN A 20 7.88 -12.31 2.99
N GLU A 21 8.54 -11.53 2.14
CA GLU A 21 8.28 -11.46 0.71
C GLU A 21 9.48 -11.90 -0.13
N VAL A 22 9.25 -12.42 -1.33
CA VAL A 22 10.31 -12.89 -2.25
C VAL A 22 11.33 -11.76 -2.48
N GLY A 23 12.61 -12.07 -2.32
CA GLY A 23 13.70 -11.07 -2.36
C GLY A 23 13.83 -10.17 -1.11
N GLY A 24 12.93 -10.30 -0.14
CA GLY A 24 12.93 -9.54 1.10
C GLY A 24 13.85 -10.10 2.18
N VAL A 25 14.22 -9.23 3.12
CA VAL A 25 14.95 -9.60 4.34
C VAL A 25 14.08 -9.15 5.53
N PRO A 26 13.45 -10.08 6.28
CA PRO A 26 12.48 -9.72 7.34
C PRO A 26 13.05 -9.00 8.56
N SER A 27 14.38 -8.89 8.67
CA SER A 27 15.07 -8.22 9.76
C SER A 27 16.36 -7.56 9.25
N PRO A 28 16.62 -6.28 9.57
CA PRO A 28 15.84 -5.39 10.45
C PRO A 28 14.50 -4.95 9.84
N ILE A 29 13.56 -4.51 10.70
CA ILE A 29 12.24 -3.99 10.29
C ILE A 29 12.38 -2.53 9.86
N GLY A 30 11.82 -2.20 8.69
CA GLY A 30 11.79 -0.83 8.15
C GLY A 30 13.09 -0.40 7.47
N ARG A 31 13.02 0.73 6.76
CA ARG A 31 14.15 1.44 6.14
C ARG A 31 13.95 2.95 6.29
N SER A 32 15.02 3.71 6.36
CA SER A 32 14.94 5.17 6.40
C SER A 32 14.59 5.76 5.02
N VAL A 33 14.07 6.99 5.03
CA VAL A 33 13.86 7.79 3.81
C VAL A 33 15.18 7.99 3.05
N ASP A 34 16.29 8.22 3.76
CA ASP A 34 17.62 8.32 3.15
C ASP A 34 18.01 7.04 2.41
N ALA A 35 17.80 5.86 3.00
CA ALA A 35 18.11 4.59 2.35
C ALA A 35 17.25 4.36 1.08
N PHE A 36 16.01 4.87 1.06
CA PHE A 36 15.19 4.88 -0.15
C PHE A 36 15.78 5.80 -1.23
N HIS A 37 16.21 7.00 -0.87
CA HIS A 37 16.83 7.94 -1.80
C HIS A 37 18.15 7.41 -2.36
N GLU A 38 19.01 6.86 -1.52
CA GLU A 38 20.27 6.22 -1.91
C GLU A 38 20.03 5.08 -2.91
N THR A 39 19.04 4.21 -2.62
CA THR A 39 18.69 3.09 -3.52
C THR A 39 18.21 3.61 -4.88
N ASN A 40 17.39 4.66 -4.91
CA ASN A 40 16.91 5.25 -6.16
C ASN A 40 18.01 5.97 -6.94
N ALA A 41 18.90 6.71 -6.27
CA ALA A 41 20.04 7.33 -6.91
C ALA A 41 20.99 6.29 -7.53
N ALA A 42 21.29 5.20 -6.80
CA ALA A 42 22.09 4.10 -7.31
C ALA A 42 21.46 3.43 -8.53
N ARG A 43 20.12 3.22 -8.51
CA ARG A 43 19.38 2.70 -9.66
C ARG A 43 19.40 3.64 -10.85
N ALA A 44 19.18 4.94 -10.65
CA ALA A 44 19.26 5.92 -11.72
C ALA A 44 20.62 5.88 -12.45
N ALA A 45 21.70 5.71 -11.69
CA ALA A 45 23.06 5.69 -12.24
C ALA A 45 23.42 4.36 -12.94
N SER A 46 22.97 3.22 -12.40
CA SER A 46 23.48 1.90 -12.82
C SER A 46 22.46 1.05 -13.59
N TRP A 47 21.18 1.18 -13.26
CA TRP A 47 20.11 0.34 -13.79
C TRP A 47 18.82 1.15 -14.04
N PRO A 48 18.88 2.23 -14.86
CA PRO A 48 17.75 3.15 -15.02
C PRO A 48 16.50 2.53 -15.66
N LEU A 49 16.64 1.34 -16.27
CA LEU A 49 15.56 0.58 -16.89
C LEU A 49 15.17 -0.69 -16.11
N GLU A 50 15.63 -0.81 -14.86
CA GLU A 50 15.25 -1.92 -13.97
C GLU A 50 13.73 -1.93 -13.74
N MET A 51 13.14 -3.12 -13.73
CA MET A 51 11.72 -3.30 -13.41
C MET A 51 11.45 -2.96 -11.93
N LEU A 52 10.43 -2.13 -11.69
CA LEU A 52 9.94 -1.82 -10.34
C LEU A 52 8.63 -2.57 -10.11
N ALA A 53 8.72 -3.79 -9.58
CA ALA A 53 7.57 -4.62 -9.27
C ALA A 53 7.16 -4.47 -7.79
N THR A 54 5.86 -4.42 -7.56
CA THR A 54 5.26 -4.44 -6.20
C THR A 54 4.44 -5.69 -5.96
N SER A 55 3.76 -6.24 -6.97
CA SER A 55 3.10 -7.55 -6.90
C SER A 55 3.52 -8.40 -8.09
N THR A 56 3.55 -9.72 -7.94
CA THR A 56 3.78 -10.66 -9.04
C THR A 56 2.94 -11.93 -8.84
N HIS A 57 3.01 -12.87 -9.78
CA HIS A 57 2.42 -14.20 -9.63
C HIS A 57 3.09 -15.06 -8.54
N ASP A 58 4.27 -14.66 -8.05
CA ASP A 58 5.05 -15.41 -7.06
C ASP A 58 5.16 -14.69 -5.70
N THR A 59 4.65 -13.46 -5.57
CA THR A 59 4.63 -12.77 -4.27
C THR A 59 3.76 -13.53 -3.26
N LYS A 60 4.21 -13.57 -2.01
CA LYS A 60 3.56 -14.26 -0.89
C LYS A 60 2.27 -13.55 -0.46
N LEU A 61 2.19 -12.24 -0.65
CA LEU A 61 1.00 -11.43 -0.37
C LEU A 61 0.79 -10.40 -1.50
N GLY A 62 -0.44 -9.94 -1.70
CA GLY A 62 -0.73 -8.80 -2.58
C GLY A 62 -0.16 -7.50 -2.00
N GLU A 63 0.09 -6.50 -2.86
CA GLU A 63 0.73 -5.24 -2.47
C GLU A 63 -0.09 -4.46 -1.45
N ASP A 64 -1.42 -4.51 -1.55
CA ASP A 64 -2.30 -3.78 -0.63
C ASP A 64 -2.55 -4.56 0.66
N VAL A 65 -2.41 -5.89 0.63
CA VAL A 65 -2.33 -6.70 1.86
C VAL A 65 -1.10 -6.32 2.66
N ARG A 66 0.07 -6.22 2.01
CA ARG A 66 1.30 -5.79 2.68
C ARG A 66 1.21 -4.35 3.17
N ALA A 67 0.63 -3.45 2.38
CA ALA A 67 0.42 -2.05 2.75
C ALA A 67 -0.40 -1.90 4.04
N ARG A 68 -1.44 -2.73 4.22
CA ARG A 68 -2.25 -2.79 5.46
C ARG A 68 -1.50 -3.42 6.63
N ILE A 69 -0.85 -4.56 6.40
CA ILE A 69 -0.12 -5.25 7.47
C ILE A 69 1.02 -4.37 8.00
N ASN A 70 1.69 -3.59 7.15
CA ASN A 70 2.72 -2.64 7.57
C ASN A 70 2.25 -1.65 8.65
N VAL A 71 0.97 -1.25 8.64
CA VAL A 71 0.40 -0.32 9.62
C VAL A 71 0.44 -0.88 11.05
N ILE A 72 0.46 -2.22 11.21
CA ILE A 72 0.64 -2.86 12.52
C ILE A 72 1.92 -2.37 13.22
N SER A 73 2.97 -2.07 12.44
CA SER A 73 4.24 -1.58 12.98
C SER A 73 4.16 -0.18 13.61
N GLU A 74 3.11 0.59 13.30
CA GLU A 74 2.89 1.92 13.86
C GLU A 74 2.15 1.88 15.21
N ALA A 75 1.49 0.76 15.53
CA ALA A 75 0.73 0.57 16.77
C ALA A 75 0.95 -0.84 17.39
N PRO A 76 2.19 -1.26 17.68
CA PRO A 76 2.50 -2.62 18.09
C PRO A 76 1.83 -3.02 19.43
N ASP A 77 1.73 -2.10 20.38
CA ASP A 77 1.08 -2.35 21.68
C ASP A 77 -0.42 -2.58 21.53
N GLU A 78 -1.07 -1.82 20.64
CA GLU A 78 -2.49 -1.98 20.35
C GLU A 78 -2.75 -3.31 19.65
N TRP A 79 -1.95 -3.62 18.62
CA TRP A 79 -2.00 -4.90 17.94
C TRP A 79 -1.86 -6.07 18.92
N GLY A 80 -0.90 -6.02 19.84
CA GLY A 80 -0.72 -7.06 20.87
C GLY A 80 -1.95 -7.24 21.77
N ARG A 81 -2.61 -6.14 22.16
CA ARG A 81 -3.85 -6.18 22.95
C ARG A 81 -5.01 -6.79 22.17
N GLU A 82 -5.19 -6.38 20.93
CA GLU A 82 -6.27 -6.86 20.06
C GLU A 82 -6.11 -8.35 19.74
N VAL A 83 -4.91 -8.78 19.33
CA VAL A 83 -4.65 -10.21 19.12
C VAL A 83 -4.87 -11.02 20.41
N GLY A 84 -4.41 -10.53 21.56
CA GLY A 84 -4.67 -11.18 22.84
C GLY A 84 -6.16 -11.31 23.15
N ARG A 85 -6.96 -10.29 22.81
CA ARG A 85 -8.42 -10.31 22.94
C ARG A 85 -9.05 -11.35 22.01
N TRP A 86 -8.65 -11.37 20.74
CA TRP A 86 -9.16 -12.30 19.74
C TRP A 86 -8.82 -13.76 20.07
N MET A 87 -7.58 -14.01 20.51
CA MET A 87 -7.14 -15.33 20.99
C MET A 87 -7.97 -15.82 22.19
N ARG A 88 -8.47 -14.92 23.04
CA ARG A 88 -9.37 -15.30 24.15
C ARG A 88 -10.77 -15.62 23.63
N LEU A 89 -11.30 -14.82 22.70
CA LEU A 89 -12.62 -15.07 22.09
C LEU A 89 -12.66 -16.41 21.33
N ASN A 90 -11.58 -16.76 20.64
CA ASN A 90 -11.49 -17.98 19.84
C ASN A 90 -10.94 -19.19 20.61
N ARG A 91 -10.68 -19.06 21.92
CA ARG A 91 -10.06 -20.13 22.74
C ARG A 91 -10.80 -21.46 22.63
N SER A 92 -12.13 -21.45 22.67
CA SER A 92 -12.98 -22.66 22.62
C SER A 92 -13.11 -23.27 21.21
N LEU A 93 -12.55 -22.60 20.20
CA LEU A 93 -12.54 -23.07 18.82
C LEU A 93 -11.32 -23.93 18.50
N ARG A 94 -10.28 -23.88 19.35
CA ARG A 94 -9.07 -24.70 19.20
C ARG A 94 -9.37 -26.15 19.55
N THR A 95 -8.79 -27.07 18.78
CA THR A 95 -8.80 -28.50 19.09
C THR A 95 -7.51 -28.85 19.84
N ILE A 96 -7.58 -29.69 20.87
CA ILE A 96 -6.37 -30.18 21.55
C ILE A 96 -5.92 -31.48 20.88
N ILE A 97 -4.69 -31.52 20.39
CA ILE A 97 -4.05 -32.67 19.75
C ILE A 97 -2.75 -32.93 20.53
N ASP A 98 -2.60 -34.12 21.09
CA ASP A 98 -1.41 -34.53 21.87
C ASP A 98 -1.01 -33.54 22.99
N GLY A 99 -2.00 -32.86 23.58
CA GLY A 99 -1.81 -31.89 24.66
C GLY A 99 -1.56 -30.45 24.20
N GLU A 100 -1.39 -30.21 22.90
CA GLU A 100 -1.16 -28.89 22.31
C GLU A 100 -2.40 -28.37 21.56
N PRO A 101 -2.65 -27.05 21.54
CA PRO A 101 -3.73 -26.48 20.76
C PRO A 101 -3.42 -26.49 19.25
N ALA A 102 -4.45 -26.73 18.44
CA ALA A 102 -4.46 -26.57 17.00
C ALA A 102 -5.54 -25.55 16.60
N PRO A 103 -5.18 -24.42 15.94
CA PRO A 103 -3.81 -23.97 15.67
C PRO A 103 -2.99 -23.73 16.94
N ASP A 104 -1.67 -23.87 16.82
CA ASP A 104 -0.75 -23.35 17.82
C ASP A 104 -0.77 -21.81 17.85
N ARG A 105 -0.07 -21.20 18.81
CA ARG A 105 -0.07 -19.73 18.95
C ARG A 105 0.56 -19.01 17.75
N ALA A 106 1.56 -19.60 17.11
CA ALA A 106 2.26 -18.96 15.99
C ALA A 106 1.39 -18.98 14.72
N ASP A 107 0.70 -20.10 14.46
CA ASP A 107 -0.24 -20.26 13.36
C ASP A 107 -1.47 -19.37 13.56
N GLU A 108 -2.00 -19.27 14.78
CA GLU A 108 -3.10 -18.35 15.09
C GLU A 108 -2.69 -16.88 14.95
N TYR A 109 -1.46 -16.52 15.34
CA TYR A 109 -0.91 -15.17 15.14
C TYR A 109 -0.80 -14.81 13.64
N ARG A 110 -0.36 -15.77 12.81
CA ARG A 110 -0.33 -15.63 11.35
C ARG A 110 -1.73 -15.46 10.77
N TYR A 111 -2.70 -16.27 11.23
CA TYR A 111 -4.08 -16.19 10.80
C TYR A 111 -4.65 -14.77 10.98
N TYR A 112 -4.41 -14.14 12.14
CA TYR A 112 -4.91 -12.78 12.39
C TYR A 112 -4.27 -11.73 11.48
N GLN A 113 -2.95 -11.75 11.27
CA GLN A 113 -2.29 -10.80 10.37
C GLN A 113 -2.79 -10.96 8.92
N ALA A 114 -2.89 -12.19 8.44
CA ALA A 114 -3.41 -12.46 7.10
C ALA A 114 -4.86 -11.97 6.97
N LEU A 115 -5.72 -12.30 7.95
CA LEU A 115 -7.14 -11.94 7.93
C LEU A 115 -7.37 -10.43 7.89
N VAL A 116 -6.71 -9.65 8.75
CA VAL A 116 -6.88 -8.18 8.74
C VAL A 116 -6.36 -7.56 7.43
N GLY A 117 -5.34 -8.16 6.83
CA GLY A 117 -4.79 -7.74 5.55
C GLY A 117 -5.77 -7.98 4.40
N VAL A 118 -6.40 -9.15 4.32
CA VAL A 118 -7.26 -9.53 3.18
C VAL A 118 -8.74 -9.24 3.36
N TRP A 119 -9.14 -8.71 4.51
CA TRP A 119 -10.55 -8.42 4.78
C TRP A 119 -11.13 -7.50 3.68
N PRO A 120 -12.26 -7.89 3.03
CA PRO A 120 -12.83 -7.13 1.93
C PRO A 120 -13.30 -5.74 2.37
N LEU A 121 -13.15 -4.75 1.48
CA LEU A 121 -13.46 -3.35 1.76
C LEU A 121 -14.93 -2.99 1.56
N ASP A 122 -15.65 -3.78 0.80
CA ASP A 122 -17.04 -3.59 0.41
C ASP A 122 -18.03 -4.22 1.40
N LEU A 123 -17.53 -4.88 2.45
CA LEU A 123 -18.36 -5.46 3.49
C LEU A 123 -18.84 -4.40 4.49
N PRO A 124 -20.12 -4.48 4.95
CA PRO A 124 -20.63 -3.60 5.98
C PRO A 124 -19.82 -3.64 7.29
N PRO A 125 -19.65 -2.51 7.99
CA PRO A 125 -18.93 -2.44 9.27
C PRO A 125 -19.46 -3.37 10.38
N ASP A 126 -20.73 -3.76 10.32
CA ASP A 126 -21.41 -4.61 11.28
C ASP A 126 -21.52 -6.07 10.81
N THR A 127 -20.71 -6.46 9.82
CA THR A 127 -20.66 -7.83 9.27
C THR A 127 -20.47 -8.87 10.40
N ARG A 128 -21.46 -9.75 10.56
CA ARG A 128 -21.47 -10.80 11.60
C ARG A 128 -21.03 -12.18 11.11
N SER A 129 -20.85 -12.34 9.80
CA SER A 129 -20.36 -13.57 9.18
C SER A 129 -19.57 -13.21 7.93
N ALA A 130 -18.39 -13.79 7.76
CA ALA A 130 -17.62 -13.60 6.54
C ALA A 130 -18.31 -14.28 5.33
N PRO A 131 -18.14 -13.75 4.10
CA PRO A 131 -18.53 -14.45 2.88
C PRO A 131 -17.83 -15.79 2.75
N ARG A 132 -18.52 -16.76 2.13
CA ARG A 132 -17.98 -18.11 1.93
C ARG A 132 -16.65 -18.11 1.18
N GLU A 133 -16.53 -17.27 0.15
CA GLU A 133 -15.30 -17.13 -0.64
C GLU A 133 -14.10 -16.75 0.25
N LEU A 134 -14.25 -15.79 1.17
CA LEU A 134 -13.18 -15.38 2.07
C LEU A 134 -12.76 -16.52 3.00
N ILE A 135 -13.73 -17.28 3.51
CA ILE A 135 -13.46 -18.42 4.39
C ILE A 135 -12.66 -19.49 3.66
N ASP A 136 -13.05 -19.83 2.42
CA ASP A 136 -12.35 -20.83 1.62
C ASP A 136 -10.92 -20.37 1.26
N ARG A 137 -10.73 -19.09 0.91
CA ARG A 137 -9.41 -18.49 0.68
C ARG A 137 -8.51 -18.58 1.93
N MET A 138 -9.06 -18.22 3.09
CA MET A 138 -8.31 -18.27 4.36
C MET A 138 -7.95 -19.70 4.76
N ARG A 139 -8.83 -20.68 4.55
CA ARG A 139 -8.52 -22.10 4.78
C ARG A 139 -7.38 -22.56 3.90
N ALA A 140 -7.47 -22.33 2.59
CA ALA A 140 -6.45 -22.74 1.64
C ALA A 140 -5.09 -22.11 1.96
N TYR A 141 -5.08 -20.81 2.30
CA TYR A 141 -3.87 -20.11 2.74
C TYR A 141 -3.27 -20.72 4.01
N MET A 142 -4.09 -20.95 5.05
CA MET A 142 -3.61 -21.47 6.32
C MET A 142 -3.04 -22.88 6.17
N ILE A 143 -3.69 -23.76 5.39
CA ILE A 143 -3.15 -25.10 5.08
C ILE A 143 -1.82 -25.01 4.34
N LYS A 144 -1.72 -24.17 3.31
CA LYS A 144 -0.45 -23.93 2.61
C LYS A 144 0.61 -23.43 3.58
N ALA A 145 0.29 -22.46 4.42
CA ALA A 145 1.24 -21.87 5.35
C ALA A 145 1.82 -22.89 6.35
N VAL A 146 0.98 -23.73 6.96
CA VAL A 146 1.45 -24.73 7.94
C VAL A 146 2.24 -25.87 7.28
N ARG A 147 1.91 -26.22 6.02
CA ARG A 147 2.68 -27.19 5.22
C ARG A 147 4.04 -26.65 4.80
N GLU A 148 4.14 -25.36 4.45
CA GLU A 148 5.43 -24.71 4.16
C GLU A 148 6.27 -24.52 5.44
N ALA A 149 5.63 -24.25 6.58
CA ALA A 149 6.31 -24.18 7.87
C ALA A 149 6.93 -25.51 8.30
N LYS A 150 6.34 -26.66 7.93
CA LYS A 150 6.88 -28.01 8.22
C LYS A 150 7.12 -28.24 9.73
N LEU A 151 6.24 -27.72 10.57
CA LEU A 151 6.28 -27.91 12.03
C LEU A 151 5.28 -28.99 12.48
N HIS A 152 4.03 -28.85 12.05
CA HIS A 152 2.93 -29.77 12.44
C HIS A 152 2.45 -30.66 11.30
N THR A 153 2.65 -30.24 10.05
CA THR A 153 2.30 -30.96 8.81
C THR A 153 3.26 -30.54 7.69
N SER A 154 3.35 -31.31 6.61
CA SER A 154 4.15 -30.97 5.43
C SER A 154 3.53 -31.56 4.16
N TRP A 155 4.01 -31.12 3.00
CA TRP A 155 3.61 -31.69 1.70
C TRP A 155 3.96 -33.18 1.54
N LEU A 156 5.00 -33.67 2.21
CA LEU A 156 5.45 -35.07 2.12
C LEU A 156 4.79 -35.97 3.16
N THR A 157 4.55 -35.42 4.35
CA THR A 157 3.95 -36.14 5.48
C THR A 157 2.87 -35.26 6.06
N ALA A 158 1.66 -35.44 5.52
CA ALA A 158 0.48 -34.70 5.96
C ALA A 158 0.04 -35.17 7.35
N ASN A 159 -0.43 -34.22 8.17
CA ASN A 159 -1.12 -34.47 9.43
C ASN A 159 -2.59 -34.04 9.30
N PRO A 160 -3.49 -34.94 8.85
CA PRO A 160 -4.89 -34.59 8.60
C PRO A 160 -5.64 -34.12 9.86
N VAL A 161 -5.21 -34.56 11.04
CA VAL A 161 -5.85 -34.17 12.31
C VAL A 161 -5.61 -32.69 12.59
N TYR A 162 -4.36 -32.22 12.44
CA TYR A 162 -4.01 -30.81 12.60
C TYR A 162 -4.63 -29.94 11.49
N GLU A 163 -4.57 -30.40 10.24
CA GLU A 163 -5.14 -29.68 9.09
C GLU A 163 -6.64 -29.47 9.23
N ASN A 164 -7.40 -30.52 9.58
CA ASN A 164 -8.84 -30.41 9.82
C ASN A 164 -9.17 -29.53 11.03
N ALA A 165 -8.39 -29.59 12.12
CA ALA A 165 -8.57 -28.69 13.26
C ALA A 165 -8.39 -27.22 12.86
N LEU A 166 -7.39 -26.91 12.03
CA LEU A 166 -7.13 -25.58 11.52
C LEU A 166 -8.26 -25.07 10.60
N GLU A 167 -8.75 -25.92 9.69
CA GLU A 167 -9.86 -25.56 8.80
C GLU A 167 -11.16 -25.31 9.57
N GLN A 168 -11.42 -26.08 10.64
CA GLN A 168 -12.56 -25.86 11.51
C GLN A 168 -12.42 -24.58 12.35
N PHE A 169 -11.20 -24.28 12.83
CA PHE A 169 -10.93 -23.03 13.52
C PHE A 169 -11.22 -21.82 12.63
N VAL A 170 -10.74 -21.82 11.38
CA VAL A 170 -10.98 -20.73 10.41
C VAL A 170 -12.48 -20.53 10.15
N GLU A 171 -13.22 -21.61 9.91
CA GLU A 171 -14.67 -21.52 9.65
C GLU A 171 -15.45 -21.02 10.85
N ARG A 172 -15.23 -21.61 12.02
CA ARG A 172 -16.00 -21.30 13.23
C ARG A 172 -15.66 -19.92 13.80
N SER A 173 -14.46 -19.41 13.53
CA SER A 173 -14.07 -18.04 13.89
C SER A 173 -14.65 -16.99 12.94
N LEU A 174 -15.17 -17.38 11.77
CA LEU A 174 -15.74 -16.45 10.79
C LEU A 174 -17.25 -16.61 10.56
N THR A 175 -17.88 -17.59 11.22
CA THR A 175 -19.30 -17.91 11.08
C THR A 175 -19.98 -18.14 12.43
N GLY A 176 -21.31 -18.08 12.43
CA GLY A 176 -22.13 -18.35 13.61
C GLY A 176 -21.90 -17.38 14.77
N VAL A 177 -22.32 -17.78 15.97
CA VAL A 177 -22.28 -16.91 17.17
C VAL A 177 -20.85 -16.58 17.60
N SER A 178 -19.92 -17.53 17.47
CA SER A 178 -18.51 -17.31 17.83
C SER A 178 -17.86 -16.34 16.85
N GLY A 179 -18.07 -16.53 15.54
CA GLY A 179 -17.58 -15.61 14.52
C GLY A 179 -18.16 -14.22 14.66
N ALA A 180 -19.45 -14.06 14.91
CA ALA A 180 -20.07 -12.75 15.12
C ALA A 180 -19.39 -11.96 16.26
N ARG A 181 -19.09 -12.61 17.40
CA ARG A 181 -18.41 -11.98 18.53
C ARG A 181 -16.96 -11.62 18.23
N PHE A 182 -16.27 -12.44 17.46
CA PHE A 182 -14.89 -12.15 17.03
C PHE A 182 -14.85 -11.00 16.02
N LEU A 183 -15.73 -11.01 15.01
CA LEU A 183 -15.83 -9.96 14.00
C LEU A 183 -16.21 -8.62 14.62
N GLU A 184 -17.17 -8.59 15.55
CA GLU A 184 -17.50 -7.38 16.33
C GLU A 184 -16.28 -6.79 17.06
N ALA A 185 -15.35 -7.64 17.53
CA ALA A 185 -14.12 -7.18 18.16
C ALA A 185 -13.02 -6.77 17.16
N MET A 186 -12.93 -7.42 16.01
CA MET A 186 -11.83 -7.25 15.05
C MET A 186 -12.09 -6.11 14.06
N LEU A 187 -13.32 -5.94 13.60
CA LEU A 187 -13.68 -4.99 12.53
C LEU A 187 -13.31 -3.52 12.82
N PRO A 188 -13.50 -2.98 14.05
CA PRO A 188 -13.10 -1.59 14.32
C PRO A 188 -11.59 -1.35 14.15
N PHE A 189 -10.76 -2.32 14.54
CA PHE A 189 -9.31 -2.24 14.32
C PHE A 189 -8.97 -2.42 12.84
N GLN A 190 -9.58 -3.41 12.17
CA GLN A 190 -9.36 -3.66 10.75
C GLN A 190 -9.74 -2.46 9.88
N GLN A 191 -10.83 -1.74 10.18
CA GLN A 191 -11.25 -0.55 9.44
C GLN A 191 -10.21 0.57 9.50
N ARG A 192 -9.62 0.83 10.67
CA ARG A 192 -8.53 1.80 10.81
C ARG A 192 -7.30 1.37 10.01
N LEU A 193 -6.93 0.08 10.07
CA LEU A 193 -5.85 -0.45 9.23
C LEU A 193 -6.16 -0.33 7.74
N ALA A 194 -7.42 -0.47 7.33
CA ALA A 194 -7.82 -0.42 5.93
C ALA A 194 -7.63 0.98 5.33
N VAL A 195 -7.99 2.04 6.08
CA VAL A 195 -7.78 3.44 5.66
C VAL A 195 -6.29 3.76 5.58
N ALA A 196 -5.51 3.43 6.63
CA ALA A 196 -4.06 3.63 6.64
C ALA A 196 -3.35 2.81 5.54
N GLY A 197 -3.79 1.58 5.30
CA GLY A 197 -3.28 0.72 4.25
C GLY A 197 -3.55 1.27 2.86
N ALA A 198 -4.74 1.83 2.62
CA ALA A 198 -5.06 2.50 1.36
C ALA A 198 -4.20 3.75 1.12
N LEU A 199 -3.85 4.52 2.17
CA LEU A 199 -2.86 5.59 2.06
C LEU A 199 -1.48 5.05 1.68
N ASN A 200 -1.01 4.01 2.35
CA ASN A 200 0.27 3.37 2.04
C ASN A 200 0.30 2.84 0.59
N SER A 201 -0.82 2.31 0.10
CA SER A 201 -0.96 1.85 -1.28
C SER A 201 -0.89 2.99 -2.30
N LEU A 202 -1.57 4.12 -2.04
CA LEU A 202 -1.48 5.31 -2.90
C LEU A 202 -0.06 5.88 -2.90
N ALA A 203 0.58 5.93 -1.73
CA ALA A 203 1.99 6.31 -1.59
C ALA A 203 2.90 5.41 -2.42
N HIS A 204 2.75 4.08 -2.32
CA HIS A 204 3.51 3.12 -3.11
C HIS A 204 3.34 3.32 -4.62
N VAL A 205 2.11 3.50 -5.11
CA VAL A 205 1.86 3.75 -6.55
C VAL A 205 2.55 5.04 -7.00
N THR A 206 2.40 6.14 -6.26
CA THR A 206 3.03 7.43 -6.58
C THR A 206 4.56 7.31 -6.61
N LEU A 207 5.17 6.67 -5.61
CA LEU A 207 6.61 6.50 -5.53
C LEU A 207 7.13 5.56 -6.63
N LYS A 208 6.44 4.45 -6.89
CA LYS A 208 6.78 3.49 -7.96
C LYS A 208 6.75 4.14 -9.34
N ILE A 209 5.75 4.97 -9.61
CA ILE A 209 5.62 5.69 -10.89
C ILE A 209 6.73 6.73 -11.03
N GLY A 210 7.08 7.46 -9.97
CA GLY A 210 8.10 8.50 -10.05
C GLY A 210 9.54 8.00 -10.08
N SER A 211 9.80 6.86 -9.43
CA SER A 211 11.15 6.34 -9.23
C SER A 211 11.86 6.02 -10.55
N PRO A 212 13.21 6.09 -10.60
CA PRO A 212 14.01 5.59 -11.71
C PRO A 212 13.74 4.10 -11.92
N GLY A 213 13.64 3.64 -13.17
CA GLY A 213 13.17 2.30 -13.51
C GLY A 213 11.87 2.29 -14.31
N VAL A 214 11.42 1.09 -14.65
CA VAL A 214 10.19 0.81 -15.39
C VAL A 214 9.16 0.23 -14.43
N PRO A 215 8.08 0.96 -14.07
CA PRO A 215 7.08 0.46 -13.14
C PRO A 215 6.27 -0.68 -13.78
N ASP A 216 6.24 -1.83 -13.11
CA ASP A 216 5.52 -3.03 -13.55
C ASP A 216 4.23 -3.20 -12.76
N PHE A 217 3.11 -3.44 -13.43
CA PHE A 217 1.81 -3.63 -12.78
C PHE A 217 1.29 -5.04 -13.09
N TYR A 218 1.28 -5.89 -12.06
CA TYR A 218 0.66 -7.20 -12.17
C TYR A 218 -0.85 -7.06 -12.39
N GLN A 219 -1.43 -7.97 -13.15
CA GLN A 219 -2.82 -7.88 -13.59
C GLN A 219 -3.79 -7.68 -12.40
N GLY A 220 -4.57 -6.60 -12.47
CA GLY A 220 -5.59 -6.28 -11.47
C GLY A 220 -5.15 -5.34 -10.34
N THR A 221 -3.86 -5.02 -10.24
CA THR A 221 -3.27 -4.15 -9.19
C THR A 221 -3.55 -2.66 -9.38
N GLU A 222 -4.15 -2.26 -10.51
CA GLU A 222 -4.70 -0.92 -10.71
C GLU A 222 -5.90 -0.62 -9.78
N LEU A 223 -6.49 -1.67 -9.20
CA LEU A 223 -7.44 -1.60 -8.07
C LEU A 223 -6.80 -2.23 -6.82
N TRP A 224 -7.58 -2.40 -5.75
CA TRP A 224 -7.08 -3.00 -4.52
C TRP A 224 -6.73 -4.50 -4.69
N ASP A 225 -5.46 -4.85 -4.55
CA ASP A 225 -4.90 -6.19 -4.58
C ASP A 225 -4.87 -6.81 -3.17
N LEU A 226 -6.01 -7.39 -2.79
CA LEU A 226 -6.19 -8.08 -1.51
C LEU A 226 -6.00 -9.60 -1.62
N THR A 227 -5.00 -10.03 -2.39
CA THR A 227 -4.69 -11.43 -2.65
C THR A 227 -3.68 -12.02 -1.66
N LEU A 228 -3.77 -13.33 -1.44
CA LEU A 228 -2.79 -14.16 -0.74
C LEU A 228 -1.85 -14.82 -1.76
N VAL A 229 -0.88 -15.58 -1.26
CA VAL A 229 0.03 -16.40 -2.09
C VAL A 229 -0.75 -17.31 -3.06
N ASP A 230 -0.11 -17.66 -4.17
CA ASP A 230 -0.55 -18.69 -5.12
C ASP A 230 -1.26 -19.88 -4.44
N PRO A 231 -2.43 -20.33 -4.93
CA PRO A 231 -3.12 -19.87 -6.15
C PRO A 231 -4.04 -18.66 -5.99
N ASP A 232 -4.11 -18.01 -4.83
CA ASP A 232 -5.06 -16.90 -4.61
C ASP A 232 -4.75 -15.66 -5.47
N ASN A 233 -3.46 -15.39 -5.74
CA ASN A 233 -2.99 -14.34 -6.65
C ASN A 233 -3.10 -14.70 -8.15
N ARG A 234 -3.68 -15.87 -8.48
CA ARG A 234 -3.95 -16.34 -9.86
C ARG A 234 -5.44 -16.36 -10.21
N ARG A 235 -6.30 -15.82 -9.33
CA ARG A 235 -7.73 -15.68 -9.59
C ARG A 235 -7.99 -14.84 -10.86
N PRO A 236 -9.08 -15.13 -11.60
CA PRO A 236 -9.40 -14.40 -12.81
C PRO A 236 -9.65 -12.91 -12.52
N ILE A 237 -9.26 -12.07 -13.48
CA ILE A 237 -9.44 -10.62 -13.40
C ILE A 237 -10.65 -10.21 -14.23
N ASP A 238 -11.58 -9.47 -13.63
CA ASP A 238 -12.68 -8.83 -14.35
C ASP A 238 -12.18 -7.54 -15.03
N PHE A 239 -11.73 -7.69 -16.28
CA PHE A 239 -11.30 -6.57 -17.12
C PHE A 239 -12.47 -5.71 -17.62
N GLY A 240 -13.69 -6.23 -17.66
CA GLY A 240 -14.88 -5.47 -18.05
C GLY A 240 -15.17 -4.36 -17.03
N LEU A 241 -15.23 -4.73 -15.75
CA LEU A 241 -15.38 -3.79 -14.64
C LEU A 241 -14.25 -2.74 -14.62
N ARG A 242 -13.02 -3.14 -14.93
CA ARG A 242 -11.86 -2.23 -14.95
C ARG A 242 -11.91 -1.24 -16.10
N ALA A 243 -12.33 -1.68 -17.27
CA ALA A 243 -12.56 -0.78 -18.41
C ALA A 243 -13.65 0.26 -18.07
N GLU A 244 -14.79 -0.19 -17.53
CA GLU A 244 -15.88 0.71 -17.10
C GLU A 244 -15.39 1.74 -16.06
N ARG A 245 -14.63 1.29 -15.05
CA ARG A 245 -14.07 2.19 -14.03
C ARG A 245 -13.04 3.14 -14.61
N LEU A 246 -12.23 2.70 -15.58
CA LEU A 246 -11.27 3.54 -16.27
C LEU A 246 -11.99 4.64 -17.07
N ASP A 247 -13.07 4.31 -17.78
CA ASP A 247 -13.88 5.32 -18.49
C ASP A 247 -14.40 6.40 -17.53
N GLY A 248 -14.89 6.00 -16.35
CA GLY A 248 -15.30 6.94 -15.30
C GLY A 248 -14.14 7.82 -14.80
N VAL A 249 -12.95 7.24 -14.64
CA VAL A 249 -11.72 7.96 -14.27
C VAL A 249 -11.29 8.94 -15.37
N GLU A 250 -11.42 8.58 -16.65
CA GLU A 250 -11.12 9.48 -17.77
C GLU A 250 -11.98 10.73 -17.76
N ILE A 251 -13.27 10.55 -17.48
CA ILE A 251 -14.21 11.67 -17.36
C ILE A 251 -13.69 12.60 -16.28
N VAL A 252 -13.37 12.10 -15.08
CA VAL A 252 -12.85 12.92 -13.96
C VAL A 252 -11.57 13.66 -14.36
N LEU A 253 -10.59 12.98 -14.96
CA LEU A 253 -9.32 13.59 -15.38
C LEU A 253 -9.48 14.61 -16.52
N SER A 254 -10.58 14.57 -17.28
CA SER A 254 -10.86 15.56 -18.33
C SER A 254 -11.57 16.83 -17.82
N LEU A 255 -12.11 16.81 -16.59
CA LEU A 255 -12.80 17.95 -16.00
C LEU A 255 -11.85 19.12 -15.74
N GLU A 256 -12.38 20.34 -15.81
CA GLU A 256 -11.71 21.55 -15.34
C GLU A 256 -11.36 21.46 -13.84
N PRO A 257 -10.26 22.09 -13.38
CA PRO A 257 -9.69 21.84 -12.04
C PRO A 257 -10.69 21.91 -10.88
N ARG A 258 -11.63 22.87 -10.89
CA ARG A 258 -12.65 23.00 -9.83
C ARG A 258 -13.62 21.81 -9.81
N ALA A 259 -14.20 21.46 -10.96
CA ALA A 259 -15.11 20.33 -11.07
C ALA A 259 -14.39 18.99 -10.82
N ARG A 260 -13.12 18.91 -11.23
CA ARG A 260 -12.25 17.76 -10.95
C ARG A 260 -12.04 17.57 -9.44
N ALA A 261 -11.76 18.65 -8.71
CA ALA A 261 -11.58 18.58 -7.26
C ALA A 261 -12.83 18.07 -6.55
N GLU A 262 -14.02 18.53 -6.95
CA GLU A 262 -15.31 18.06 -6.40
C GLU A 262 -15.54 16.56 -6.68
N ALA A 263 -15.24 16.10 -7.91
CA ALA A 263 -15.35 14.68 -8.26
C ALA A 263 -14.33 13.81 -7.51
N LEU A 264 -13.10 14.32 -7.27
CA LEU A 264 -12.08 13.61 -6.50
C LEU A 264 -12.50 13.41 -5.03
N VAL A 265 -13.16 14.39 -4.42
CA VAL A 265 -13.70 14.24 -3.05
C VAL A 265 -14.69 13.07 -3.00
N GLN A 266 -15.59 12.95 -3.98
CA GLN A 266 -16.54 11.83 -4.06
C GLN A 266 -15.83 10.47 -4.22
N LEU A 267 -14.75 10.41 -5.01
CA LEU A 267 -13.93 9.20 -5.15
C LEU A 267 -13.22 8.82 -3.85
N LEU A 268 -12.80 9.80 -3.04
CA LEU A 268 -12.15 9.57 -1.76
C LEU A 268 -13.15 9.14 -0.67
N GLU A 269 -14.40 9.60 -0.73
CA GLU A 269 -15.48 9.10 0.13
C GLU A 269 -15.83 7.64 -0.19
N GLN A 270 -15.63 7.22 -1.44
CA GLN A 270 -15.90 5.86 -1.94
C GLN A 270 -14.60 5.08 -2.22
N TRP A 271 -13.52 5.40 -1.50
CA TRP A 271 -12.19 4.86 -1.76
C TRP A 271 -12.13 3.32 -1.78
N GLN A 272 -13.04 2.66 -1.07
CA GLN A 272 -13.16 1.21 -0.94
C GLN A 272 -13.28 0.51 -2.31
N ASP A 273 -13.83 1.18 -3.32
CA ASP A 273 -13.96 0.59 -4.66
C ASP A 273 -12.65 0.62 -5.48
N GLY A 274 -11.64 1.40 -5.06
CA GLY A 274 -10.32 1.44 -5.69
C GLY A 274 -10.20 2.35 -6.90
N ARG A 275 -11.25 3.09 -7.29
CA ARG A 275 -11.18 4.07 -8.38
C ARG A 275 -10.14 5.16 -8.12
N ILE A 276 -9.89 5.54 -6.87
CA ILE A 276 -8.84 6.50 -6.53
C ILE A 276 -7.42 5.95 -6.83
N LYS A 277 -7.18 4.65 -6.60
CA LYS A 277 -5.92 3.99 -6.97
C LYS A 277 -5.77 3.89 -8.49
N LEU A 278 -6.86 3.52 -9.18
CA LEU A 278 -6.90 3.49 -10.65
C LEU A 278 -6.61 4.86 -11.25
N LEU A 279 -7.22 5.91 -10.71
CA LEU A 279 -7.01 7.30 -11.14
C LEU A 279 -5.56 7.74 -10.94
N THR A 280 -5.00 7.48 -9.76
CA THR A 280 -3.58 7.79 -9.46
C THR A 280 -2.65 7.07 -10.42
N THR A 281 -2.91 5.79 -10.68
CA THR A 281 -2.14 4.94 -11.60
C THR A 281 -2.23 5.46 -13.03
N ALA A 282 -3.45 5.73 -13.52
CA ALA A 282 -3.70 6.17 -14.89
C ALA A 282 -3.10 7.57 -15.16
N ALA A 283 -3.29 8.52 -14.23
CA ALA A 283 -2.70 9.86 -14.32
C ALA A 283 -1.17 9.81 -14.37
N GLY A 284 -0.55 9.02 -13.48
CA GLY A 284 0.90 8.87 -13.43
C GLY A 284 1.48 8.16 -14.66
N LEU A 285 0.83 7.11 -15.17
CA LEU A 285 1.30 6.41 -16.38
C LEU A 285 1.12 7.24 -17.65
N ARG A 286 0.06 8.06 -17.74
CA ARG A 286 -0.10 9.02 -18.84
C ARG A 286 1.00 10.06 -18.83
N LEU A 287 1.33 10.60 -17.66
CA LEU A 287 2.44 11.53 -17.49
C LEU A 287 3.77 10.89 -17.96
N ARG A 288 4.01 9.63 -17.59
CA ARG A 288 5.20 8.90 -18.07
C ARG A 288 5.25 8.75 -19.58
N ARG A 289 4.09 8.50 -20.22
CA ARG A 289 3.97 8.39 -21.67
C ARG A 289 4.13 9.74 -22.38
N GLU A 290 3.68 10.82 -21.75
CA GLU A 290 3.80 12.19 -22.27
C GLU A 290 5.24 12.71 -22.17
N MET A 291 5.99 12.30 -21.15
CA MET A 291 7.34 12.81 -20.86
C MET A 291 8.42 11.70 -20.84
N PRO A 292 8.58 10.90 -21.91
CA PRO A 292 9.42 9.70 -21.87
C PRO A 292 10.89 10.01 -21.54
N GLU A 293 11.45 11.08 -22.09
CA GLU A 293 12.84 11.50 -21.84
C GLU A 293 13.10 11.80 -20.35
N LEU A 294 12.13 12.46 -19.69
CA LEU A 294 12.21 12.77 -18.26
C LEU A 294 12.28 11.49 -17.41
N PHE A 295 11.44 10.50 -17.72
CA PHE A 295 11.34 9.30 -16.90
C PHE A 295 12.40 8.25 -17.21
N LEU A 296 12.90 8.21 -18.45
CA LEU A 296 13.97 7.29 -18.86
C LEU A 296 15.36 7.82 -18.50
N TYR A 297 15.60 9.13 -18.64
CA TYR A 297 16.95 9.71 -18.54
C TYR A 297 17.08 10.89 -17.59
N GLY A 298 15.96 11.44 -17.10
CA GLY A 298 16.00 12.57 -16.18
C GLY A 298 16.60 12.22 -14.81
N ASP A 299 17.28 13.20 -14.23
CA ASP A 299 17.96 13.08 -12.95
C ASP A 299 16.98 12.79 -11.81
N TYR A 300 17.45 12.06 -10.80
CA TYR A 300 16.72 11.83 -9.56
C TYR A 300 17.24 12.78 -8.48
N VAL A 301 16.38 13.67 -7.99
CA VAL A 301 16.74 14.68 -6.98
C VAL A 301 15.92 14.44 -5.72
N PRO A 302 16.50 13.93 -4.62
CA PRO A 302 15.85 13.87 -3.32
C PRO A 302 15.42 15.27 -2.86
N LEU A 303 14.24 15.38 -2.26
CA LEU A 303 13.75 16.65 -1.74
C LEU A 303 13.53 16.55 -0.23
N ALA A 304 14.07 17.52 0.51
CA ALA A 304 13.94 17.57 1.96
C ALA A 304 12.52 18.00 2.36
N ILE A 305 12.02 17.43 3.46
CA ILE A 305 10.71 17.75 4.02
C ILE A 305 10.86 18.14 5.49
N GLU A 306 10.21 19.22 5.89
CA GLU A 306 10.01 19.60 7.27
C GLU A 306 8.61 19.16 7.70
N VAL A 307 8.51 18.13 8.55
CA VAL A 307 7.23 17.61 9.05
C VAL A 307 6.90 18.17 10.43
N THR A 308 5.67 18.63 10.61
CA THR A 308 5.18 19.26 11.85
C THR A 308 4.05 18.48 12.53
N VAL A 309 3.84 17.23 12.11
CA VAL A 309 2.78 16.34 12.60
C VAL A 309 3.31 14.97 12.97
N SER A 310 2.49 14.15 13.65
CA SER A 310 2.81 12.76 14.03
C SER A 310 2.68 11.79 12.85
N ALA A 311 3.39 12.08 11.77
CA ALA A 311 3.57 11.24 10.58
C ALA A 311 4.89 11.63 9.92
N ASP A 312 5.17 11.04 8.76
CA ASP A 312 6.32 11.44 7.94
C ASP A 312 5.89 11.56 6.48
N ALA A 313 6.76 12.08 5.62
CA ALA A 313 6.52 12.13 4.19
C ALA A 313 7.83 11.97 3.43
N ILE A 314 7.72 11.60 2.17
CA ILE A 314 8.86 11.42 1.27
C ILE A 314 8.60 12.13 -0.04
N ALA A 315 9.62 12.80 -0.58
CA ALA A 315 9.53 13.44 -1.87
C ALA A 315 10.84 13.42 -2.65
N PHE A 316 10.70 13.45 -3.96
CA PHE A 316 11.82 13.60 -4.89
C PHE A 316 11.31 14.22 -6.19
N ALA A 317 12.22 14.78 -6.97
CA ALA A 317 11.95 15.25 -8.32
C ALA A 317 12.63 14.37 -9.36
N ARG A 318 11.97 14.24 -10.52
CA ARG A 318 12.62 13.92 -11.79
C ARG A 318 12.88 15.23 -12.52
N VAL A 319 14.11 15.43 -12.98
CA VAL A 319 14.53 16.67 -13.66
C VAL A 319 15.09 16.32 -15.03
N GLY A 320 14.54 16.94 -16.08
CA GLY A 320 14.97 16.70 -17.45
C GLY A 320 16.38 17.21 -17.69
N GLN A 321 17.14 16.49 -18.51
CA GLN A 321 18.43 16.96 -18.98
C GLN A 321 18.24 17.73 -20.29
N ALA A 322 18.84 18.91 -20.38
CA ALA A 322 18.94 19.62 -21.66
C ALA A 322 19.88 18.82 -22.56
N THR A 323 19.40 18.42 -23.74
CA THR A 323 20.22 17.74 -24.75
C THR A 323 20.24 18.56 -26.03
N GLU A 324 21.17 18.28 -26.93
CA GLU A 324 21.17 18.90 -28.26
C GLU A 324 19.89 18.58 -29.06
N ARG A 325 19.21 17.46 -28.75
CA ARG A 325 17.97 17.02 -29.41
C ARG A 325 16.70 17.55 -28.74
N LEU A 326 16.76 17.83 -27.44
CA LEU A 326 15.73 18.51 -26.65
C LEU A 326 16.40 19.63 -25.84
N PRO A 327 16.60 20.82 -26.43
CA PRO A 327 17.09 21.96 -25.66
C PRO A 327 16.04 22.35 -24.61
N ALA A 328 16.52 22.82 -23.45
CA ALA A 328 15.61 23.33 -22.42
C ALA A 328 14.74 24.45 -23.00
N GLY A 329 13.44 24.42 -22.69
CA GLY A 329 12.52 25.48 -23.05
C GLY A 329 12.85 26.79 -22.34
N PRO A 330 12.17 27.90 -22.69
CA PRO A 330 12.39 29.21 -22.05
C PRO A 330 12.14 29.21 -20.53
N GLY A 331 11.38 28.23 -20.01
CA GLY A 331 11.15 28.01 -18.57
C GLY A 331 12.17 27.10 -17.87
N GLY A 332 13.23 26.66 -18.56
CA GLY A 332 14.18 25.67 -18.05
C GLY A 332 13.78 24.22 -18.38
N PRO A 333 14.46 23.21 -17.79
CA PRO A 333 14.12 21.81 -18.03
C PRO A 333 12.76 21.46 -17.43
N ASP A 334 12.12 20.45 -18.01
CA ASP A 334 10.91 19.83 -17.47
C ASP A 334 11.20 19.17 -16.12
N MET A 335 10.28 19.31 -15.16
CA MET A 335 10.43 18.66 -13.86
C MET A 335 9.10 18.08 -13.39
N VAL A 336 9.18 16.96 -12.68
CA VAL A 336 8.03 16.37 -11.97
C VAL A 336 8.43 16.03 -10.54
N ILE A 337 7.71 16.59 -9.58
CA ILE A 337 7.84 16.28 -8.15
C ILE A 337 6.85 15.18 -7.78
N PHE A 338 7.33 14.17 -7.08
CA PHE A 338 6.52 13.13 -6.45
C PHE A 338 6.62 13.32 -4.94
N ALA A 339 5.47 13.34 -4.26
CA ALA A 339 5.39 13.43 -2.80
C ALA A 339 4.37 12.43 -2.27
N ALA A 340 4.72 11.72 -1.20
CA ALA A 340 3.85 10.73 -0.59
C ALA A 340 3.95 10.75 0.94
N PRO A 341 2.83 10.58 1.66
CA PRO A 341 2.84 10.50 3.11
C PRO A 341 3.27 9.10 3.57
N LEU A 342 3.82 9.03 4.78
CA LEU A 342 4.32 7.83 5.45
C LEU A 342 3.85 7.83 6.92
N LEU A 343 3.75 6.65 7.52
CA LEU A 343 3.48 6.50 8.96
C LEU A 343 2.27 7.32 9.46
N CYS A 344 1.16 7.23 8.73
CA CYS A 344 0.00 8.09 8.92
C CYS A 344 -1.03 7.58 9.93
N SER A 345 -0.85 6.41 10.54
CA SER A 345 -1.86 5.84 11.46
C SER A 345 -2.25 6.81 12.57
N ALA A 346 -1.27 7.51 13.17
CA ALA A 346 -1.50 8.46 14.25
C ALA A 346 -2.25 9.73 13.81
N LEU A 347 -2.30 10.04 12.51
CA LEU A 347 -3.08 11.16 11.97
C LEU A 347 -4.56 10.83 11.78
N LEU A 348 -4.89 9.55 11.57
CA LEU A 348 -6.24 9.14 11.17
C LEU A 348 -7.24 9.14 12.32
N GLY A 349 -6.80 9.10 13.57
CA GLY A 349 -7.69 9.04 14.73
C GLY A 349 -8.62 7.81 14.72
N ASP A 350 -9.50 7.71 15.72
CA ASP A 350 -10.35 6.52 15.88
C ASP A 350 -11.61 6.50 14.99
N THR A 351 -11.91 7.61 14.31
CA THR A 351 -13.24 7.85 13.71
C THR A 351 -13.22 8.29 12.24
N THR A 352 -12.10 8.19 11.52
CA THR A 352 -12.03 8.70 10.13
C THR A 352 -12.27 7.57 9.12
N PRO A 353 -13.48 7.44 8.55
CA PRO A 353 -13.75 6.43 7.52
C PRO A 353 -13.22 6.84 6.14
N ALA A 354 -12.75 8.08 5.98
CA ALA A 354 -12.30 8.66 4.72
C ALA A 354 -10.77 8.78 4.67
N LEU A 355 -10.22 8.81 3.46
CA LEU A 355 -8.81 9.13 3.28
C LEU A 355 -8.56 10.61 3.62
N PRO A 356 -7.56 10.95 4.46
CA PRO A 356 -7.27 12.33 4.84
C PRO A 356 -6.73 13.12 3.65
N GLY A 357 -7.08 14.40 3.58
CA GLY A 357 -6.44 15.37 2.69
C GLY A 357 -5.36 16.19 3.41
N GLY A 358 -5.13 17.41 2.92
CA GLY A 358 -4.05 18.28 3.35
C GLY A 358 -4.26 18.95 4.71
N GLN A 359 -5.41 18.72 5.38
CA GLN A 359 -5.77 19.46 6.60
C GLN A 359 -4.79 19.26 7.76
N HIS A 360 -4.10 18.12 7.82
CA HIS A 360 -3.07 17.83 8.82
C HIS A 360 -1.72 18.43 8.44
N TRP A 361 -1.47 18.68 7.15
CA TRP A 361 -0.15 19.00 6.62
C TRP A 361 0.10 20.50 6.42
N LYS A 362 -0.77 21.37 6.95
CA LYS A 362 -0.81 22.82 6.67
C LYS A 362 0.50 23.56 6.94
N THR A 363 1.27 23.12 7.93
CA THR A 363 2.55 23.75 8.33
C THR A 363 3.77 22.95 7.93
N SER A 364 3.60 21.73 7.41
CA SER A 364 4.69 20.90 6.91
C SER A 364 5.11 21.37 5.51
N ARG A 365 6.41 21.33 5.21
CA ARG A 365 6.99 21.98 4.03
C ARG A 365 7.82 21.01 3.21
N LEU A 366 7.65 21.03 1.90
CA LEU A 366 8.58 20.47 0.94
C LEU A 366 9.58 21.56 0.56
N LEU A 367 10.85 21.40 0.94
CA LEU A 367 11.90 22.36 0.61
C LEU A 367 12.35 22.19 -0.84
N LEU A 368 12.46 23.32 -1.56
CA LEU A 368 12.82 23.34 -2.96
C LEU A 368 14.26 23.85 -3.17
N PRO A 369 15.06 23.15 -4.00
CA PRO A 369 16.33 23.68 -4.49
C PRO A 369 16.15 24.98 -5.29
N GLU A 370 17.23 25.75 -5.41
CA GLU A 370 17.24 27.03 -6.13
C GLU A 370 16.70 26.91 -7.56
N ALA A 371 17.01 25.82 -8.27
CA ALA A 371 16.53 25.58 -9.64
C ALA A 371 14.99 25.45 -9.77
N MET A 372 14.28 25.26 -8.65
CA MET A 372 12.83 25.07 -8.62
C MET A 372 12.07 26.26 -8.01
N ARG A 373 12.79 27.25 -7.46
CA ARG A 373 12.16 28.31 -6.63
C ARG A 373 11.16 29.17 -7.41
N ASP A 374 11.46 29.49 -8.66
CA ASP A 374 10.66 30.37 -9.52
C ASP A 374 9.73 29.61 -10.48
N ARG A 375 9.55 28.30 -10.24
CA ARG A 375 8.71 27.45 -11.10
C ARG A 375 7.28 27.41 -10.58
N THR A 376 6.32 27.48 -11.50
CA THR A 376 4.92 27.11 -11.21
C THR A 376 4.73 25.63 -11.52
N PHE A 377 4.01 24.95 -10.65
CA PHE A 377 3.68 23.54 -10.81
C PHE A 377 2.18 23.37 -10.99
N GLN A 378 1.78 22.36 -11.75
CA GLN A 378 0.42 21.87 -11.83
C GLN A 378 0.37 20.47 -11.21
N HIS A 379 -0.55 20.28 -10.27
CA HIS A 379 -0.85 18.97 -9.72
C HIS A 379 -1.55 18.11 -10.77
N VAL A 380 -0.92 17.03 -11.21
CA VAL A 380 -1.37 16.21 -12.36
C VAL A 380 -2.75 15.58 -12.11
N ILE A 381 -3.02 15.13 -10.88
CA ILE A 381 -4.32 14.56 -10.51
C ILE A 381 -5.41 15.63 -10.41
N THR A 382 -5.19 16.74 -9.69
CA THR A 382 -6.25 17.72 -9.38
C THR A 382 -6.39 18.83 -10.43
N GLY A 383 -5.35 19.07 -11.25
CA GLY A 383 -5.24 20.21 -12.15
C GLY A 383 -4.92 21.53 -11.46
N ALA A 384 -4.77 21.56 -10.13
CA ALA A 384 -4.49 22.78 -9.37
C ALA A 384 -3.08 23.30 -9.66
N GLU A 385 -2.96 24.61 -9.87
CA GLU A 385 -1.66 25.28 -9.94
C GLU A 385 -1.15 25.59 -8.52
N ILE A 386 0.15 25.38 -8.31
CA ILE A 386 0.84 25.55 -7.05
C ILE A 386 2.11 26.36 -7.33
N THR A 387 2.23 27.50 -6.65
CA THR A 387 3.41 28.36 -6.73
C THR A 387 4.19 28.24 -5.41
N PRO A 388 5.51 28.01 -5.44
CA PRO A 388 6.34 28.00 -4.26
C PRO A 388 6.23 29.30 -3.45
N VAL A 389 6.22 29.15 -2.14
CA VAL A 389 6.47 30.25 -1.22
C VAL A 389 7.97 30.47 -1.15
N GLN A 390 8.41 31.73 -1.19
CA GLN A 390 9.82 32.08 -1.15
C GLN A 390 10.15 33.01 0.01
N SER A 391 11.34 32.84 0.57
CA SER A 391 12.04 33.80 1.42
C SER A 391 13.38 34.19 0.78
N ALA A 392 14.17 35.02 1.46
CA ALA A 392 15.52 35.35 1.01
C ALA A 392 16.44 34.12 0.92
N GLU A 393 16.21 33.12 1.78
CA GLU A 393 17.14 31.99 1.98
C GLU A 393 16.60 30.64 1.49
N ALA A 394 15.28 30.51 1.28
CA ALA A 394 14.66 29.24 0.93
C ALA A 394 13.40 29.40 0.09
N ALA A 395 13.01 28.33 -0.60
CA ALA A 395 11.70 28.19 -1.23
C ALA A 395 11.06 26.86 -0.82
N TRP A 396 9.74 26.83 -0.69
CA TRP A 396 9.02 25.63 -0.30
C TRP A 396 7.60 25.60 -0.85
N ILE A 397 7.01 24.40 -0.86
CA ILE A 397 5.57 24.19 -1.05
C ILE A 397 5.01 23.60 0.24
N PHE A 398 3.83 24.03 0.69
CA PHE A 398 3.20 23.39 1.84
C PHE A 398 2.67 22.00 1.45
N LEU A 399 2.98 20.98 2.26
CA LEU A 399 2.41 19.63 2.05
C LEU A 399 0.88 19.66 2.14
N GLY A 400 0.30 20.60 2.90
CA GLY A 400 -1.14 20.83 2.94
C GLY A 400 -1.75 21.30 1.61
N GLU A 401 -0.97 21.95 0.74
CA GLU A 401 -1.40 22.32 -0.62
C GLU A 401 -1.24 21.14 -1.57
N ILE A 402 -0.12 20.41 -1.47
CA ILE A 402 0.14 19.21 -2.28
C ILE A 402 -0.93 18.16 -2.02
N PHE A 403 -1.24 17.88 -0.76
CA PHE A 403 -2.19 16.85 -0.37
C PHE A 403 -3.63 17.37 -0.21
N GLN A 404 -3.91 18.61 -0.65
CA GLN A 404 -5.16 19.31 -0.32
C GLN A 404 -6.40 18.47 -0.62
N THR A 405 -6.50 17.96 -1.85
CA THR A 405 -7.64 17.14 -2.30
C THR A 405 -7.32 15.66 -2.21
N VAL A 406 -6.16 15.21 -2.71
CA VAL A 406 -5.75 13.81 -2.73
C VAL A 406 -4.53 13.60 -1.85
N PRO A 407 -4.36 12.45 -1.18
CA PRO A 407 -3.30 12.25 -0.19
C PRO A 407 -1.89 12.04 -0.78
N VAL A 408 -1.67 12.31 -2.08
CA VAL A 408 -0.39 12.10 -2.76
C VAL A 408 -0.17 13.21 -3.79
N GLY A 409 1.08 13.59 -4.00
CA GLY A 409 1.49 14.66 -4.90
C GLY A 409 2.18 14.13 -6.16
N ILE A 410 1.70 14.56 -7.32
CA ILE A 410 2.41 14.46 -8.60
C ILE A 410 2.33 15.84 -9.23
N LEU A 411 3.40 16.62 -9.20
CA LEU A 411 3.42 18.01 -9.62
C LEU A 411 4.35 18.18 -10.82
N ARG A 412 3.83 18.56 -11.98
CA ARG A 412 4.64 18.86 -13.17
C ARG A 412 4.84 20.35 -13.31
N THR A 413 5.97 20.78 -13.85
CA THR A 413 6.18 22.19 -14.22
C THR A 413 5.20 22.61 -15.32
N VAL A 414 4.69 23.85 -15.24
CA VAL A 414 3.81 24.49 -16.24
C VAL A 414 4.61 25.27 -17.26
#